data_AF-A0AA36D9B0-F1
#
_entry.id   AF-A0AA36D9B0-F1
#
_cell.length_a   1.000
_cell.length_b   1.000
_cell.length_c   1.000
_cell.angle_alpha   90.00
_cell.angle_beta   90.00
_cell.angle_gamma   90.00
#
_symmetry.space_group_name_H-M   'P 1'
#
loop_
_entity.id
_entity.type
_entity.pdbx_description
1 polymer ?
#
loop_
_entity_poly.entity_id
_entity_poly.type
_entity_poly.pdbx_seq_one_letter_code
_entity_poly.pdbx_strand_id
1 'polypeptide(L)'
;MVLRSNTGLPLTKQNQRRYMLTVELLLNMHLEDSLIIANGRPKLGMTNVNGWTLPGDGVDQSVADRINEMQNYWFIHPFFYGDYPPLMREQIDMLSRQENRTVSRLPRFTELEKLLIKGAIDFFGVNYYITLVAKPYTTYSTAKNWYNFDCMAAGTYLPEDVAPRVPGGWVGNYAEGLRASLVDLYRRYKKPILITENGAMDSQPTAGVYPEGRNDVYRINYLKEHVTAVAKAMKEDDVDIMGYTDDFRRFDEMMENTKYR
;
A
#
# COMPACT_ATOMS: atom_id res chain seq x y z
N MET A 1 -1.17 0.79 9.74
CA MET A 1 -0.52 1.46 10.89
C MET A 1 0.10 2.78 10.41
N VAL A 2 -0.56 3.93 10.63
CA VAL A 2 0.02 5.25 10.26
C VAL A 2 0.87 5.75 11.43
N LEU A 3 2.17 5.51 11.39
CA LEU A 3 3.10 6.03 12.39
C LEU A 3 3.32 7.54 12.19
N ARG A 4 2.56 8.36 12.91
CA ARG A 4 2.83 9.80 13.03
C ARG A 4 3.94 10.01 14.07
N SER A 5 5.19 10.16 13.63
CA SER A 5 6.29 10.58 14.51
C SER A 5 6.58 12.07 14.32
N ASN A 6 6.02 12.93 15.18
CA ASN A 6 6.37 14.35 15.22
C ASN A 6 7.43 14.56 16.31
N THR A 7 8.68 14.16 16.04
CA THR A 7 9.73 14.02 17.08
C THR A 7 10.73 15.17 17.13
N GLY A 8 10.43 16.34 16.54
CA GLY A 8 11.31 17.53 16.60
C GLY A 8 12.71 17.37 15.96
N LEU A 9 13.03 16.21 15.41
CA LEU A 9 14.28 15.96 14.67
C LEU A 9 14.24 16.68 13.32
N PRO A 10 15.38 17.15 12.78
CA PRO A 10 15.48 17.62 11.40
C PRO A 10 14.82 16.59 10.46
N LEU A 11 13.98 17.03 9.52
CA LEU A 11 13.19 16.18 8.61
C LEU A 11 14.03 15.08 7.93
N THR A 12 15.30 15.39 7.67
CA THR A 12 16.31 14.48 7.16
C THR A 12 16.60 13.27 8.05
N LYS A 13 16.67 13.46 9.37
CA LYS A 13 16.81 12.37 10.36
C LYS A 13 15.49 11.62 10.56
N GLN A 14 14.35 12.28 10.40
CA GLN A 14 13.03 11.62 10.47
C GLN A 14 12.83 10.63 9.31
N ASN A 15 13.26 10.98 8.09
CA ASN A 15 13.12 10.10 6.93
C ASN A 15 13.99 8.84 7.06
N GLN A 16 15.24 8.97 7.50
CA GLN A 16 16.11 7.83 7.77
C GLN A 16 15.51 6.90 8.86
N ARG A 17 14.89 7.48 9.89
CA ARG A 17 14.21 6.70 10.93
C ARG A 17 13.04 5.88 10.40
N ARG A 18 12.27 6.40 9.42
CA ARG A 18 11.17 5.66 8.78
C ARG A 18 11.67 4.43 8.01
N TYR A 19 12.79 4.56 7.31
CA TYR A 19 13.44 3.41 6.66
C TYR A 19 14.03 2.42 7.68
N MET A 20 14.61 2.89 8.78
CA MET A 20 15.10 2.01 9.87
C MET A 20 13.98 1.21 10.53
N LEU A 21 12.82 1.84 10.80
CA LEU A 21 11.64 1.14 11.34
C LEU A 21 11.14 0.03 10.42
N THR A 22 11.39 0.14 9.11
CA THR A 22 11.07 -0.92 8.16
C THR A 22 11.94 -2.16 8.42
N VAL A 23 13.25 -1.97 8.59
CA VAL A 23 14.18 -3.07 8.89
C VAL A 23 13.77 -3.77 10.19
N GLU A 24 13.48 -3.01 11.25
CA GLU A 24 13.04 -3.56 12.53
C GLU A 24 11.73 -4.37 12.41
N LEU A 25 10.74 -3.86 11.68
CA LEU A 25 9.48 -4.57 11.43
C LEU A 25 9.72 -5.91 10.71
N LEU A 26 10.54 -5.91 9.67
CA LEU A 26 10.82 -7.10 8.86
C LEU A 26 11.59 -8.16 9.66
N LEU A 27 12.53 -7.75 10.51
CA LEU A 27 13.28 -8.67 11.37
C LEU A 27 12.41 -9.24 12.50
N ASN A 28 11.52 -8.44 13.09
CA ASN A 28 10.60 -8.93 14.12
C ASN A 28 9.65 -10.00 13.57
N MET A 29 9.21 -9.89 12.32
CA MET A 29 8.39 -10.93 11.69
C MET A 29 9.12 -12.28 11.56
N HIS A 30 10.43 -12.26 11.29
CA HIS A 30 11.22 -13.49 11.27
C HIS A 30 11.28 -14.17 12.65
N LEU A 31 11.40 -13.38 13.72
CA LEU A 31 11.38 -13.92 15.08
C LEU A 31 10.04 -14.60 15.39
N GLU A 32 8.93 -14.02 14.96
CA GLU A 32 7.60 -14.60 15.09
C GLU A 32 7.46 -15.91 14.28
N ASP A 33 7.93 -15.98 13.03
CA ASP A 33 7.93 -17.23 12.23
C ASP A 33 8.67 -18.35 12.97
N SER A 34 9.84 -18.04 13.55
CA SER A 34 10.65 -18.99 14.30
C SER A 34 9.94 -19.56 15.54
N LEU A 35 9.14 -18.72 16.24
CA LEU A 35 8.35 -19.13 17.40
C LEU A 35 7.10 -19.92 17.01
N ILE A 36 6.49 -19.58 15.88
CA ILE A 36 5.27 -20.20 15.34
C ILE A 36 5.56 -21.61 14.80
N ILE A 37 6.73 -21.83 14.18
CA ILE A 37 7.18 -23.14 13.69
C ILE A 37 7.20 -24.19 14.81
N ALA A 38 7.50 -23.79 16.05
CA ALA A 38 7.54 -24.70 17.20
C ALA A 38 6.17 -25.27 17.60
N ASN A 39 5.05 -24.70 17.15
CA ASN A 39 3.70 -24.98 17.65
C ASN A 39 2.68 -25.43 16.57
N GLY A 40 3.12 -26.01 15.44
CA GLY A 40 2.22 -26.54 14.40
C GLY A 40 1.92 -25.61 13.22
N ARG A 41 2.84 -24.66 12.97
CA ARG A 41 2.94 -23.72 11.84
C ARG A 41 1.60 -23.29 11.17
N PRO A 42 0.80 -22.43 11.81
CA PRO A 42 -0.14 -21.58 11.08
C PRO A 42 0.59 -20.77 10.00
N LYS A 43 -0.08 -20.47 8.89
CA LYS A 43 0.48 -19.66 7.79
C LYS A 43 0.72 -18.22 8.26
N LEU A 44 1.90 -17.68 8.01
CA LEU A 44 2.27 -16.29 8.30
C LEU A 44 2.19 -15.44 7.04
N GLY A 45 1.59 -14.25 7.13
CA GLY A 45 1.50 -13.31 6.02
C GLY A 45 1.80 -11.88 6.43
N MET A 46 2.11 -11.04 5.45
CA MET A 46 2.28 -9.59 5.64
C MET A 46 1.21 -8.85 4.85
N THR A 47 0.47 -7.95 5.51
CA THR A 47 -0.50 -7.06 4.87
C THR A 47 0.14 -5.73 4.49
N ASN A 48 0.04 -5.34 3.23
CA ASN A 48 0.38 -4.00 2.77
C ASN A 48 -0.86 -3.25 2.23
N VAL A 49 -0.84 -1.93 2.36
CA VAL A 49 -1.81 -1.08 1.67
C VAL A 49 -1.32 -0.88 0.24
N ASN A 50 -2.10 -1.38 -0.71
CA ASN A 50 -1.76 -1.33 -2.12
C ASN A 50 -2.69 -0.37 -2.84
N GLY A 51 -2.14 0.76 -3.26
CA GLY A 51 -2.82 1.70 -4.15
C GLY A 51 -2.19 1.60 -5.51
N TRP A 52 -2.87 0.94 -6.46
CA TRP A 52 -2.36 0.87 -7.83
C TRP A 52 -2.24 2.28 -8.39
N THR A 53 -1.14 2.59 -9.05
CA THR A 53 -0.92 3.89 -9.66
C THR A 53 -0.83 3.75 -11.17
N LEU A 54 -1.69 4.49 -11.88
CA LEU A 54 -1.71 4.62 -13.33
C LEU A 54 -0.89 5.84 -13.77
N PRO A 55 -0.32 5.87 -14.98
CA PRO A 55 0.21 7.11 -15.53
C PRO A 55 -0.92 8.13 -15.77
N GLY A 56 -0.63 9.41 -15.55
CA GLY A 56 -1.52 10.48 -16.00
C GLY A 56 -1.41 10.75 -17.50
N ASP A 57 -2.34 11.55 -18.02
CA ASP A 57 -2.36 11.91 -19.44
C ASP A 57 -1.05 12.60 -19.85
N GLY A 58 -0.39 12.04 -20.87
CA GLY A 58 0.90 12.51 -21.36
C GLY A 58 2.08 12.29 -20.38
N VAL A 59 1.87 11.55 -19.30
CA VAL A 59 2.89 11.18 -18.33
C VAL A 59 3.45 9.81 -18.70
N ASP A 60 4.78 9.70 -18.74
CA ASP A 60 5.45 8.42 -19.00
C ASP A 60 5.14 7.37 -17.91
N GLN A 61 5.00 6.11 -18.32
CA GLN A 61 4.70 4.98 -17.42
C GLN A 61 5.70 4.87 -16.26
N SER A 62 6.97 5.21 -16.48
CA SER A 62 8.00 5.16 -15.43
C SER A 62 7.67 6.04 -14.23
N VAL A 63 6.87 7.10 -14.38
CA VAL A 63 6.46 7.97 -13.27
C VAL A 63 5.50 7.26 -12.34
N ALA A 64 4.58 6.46 -12.89
CA ALA A 64 3.69 5.62 -12.12
C ALA A 64 4.45 4.43 -11.50
N ASP A 65 5.36 3.82 -12.26
CA ASP A 65 6.17 2.71 -11.78
C ASP A 65 7.00 3.10 -10.55
N ARG A 66 7.56 4.31 -10.50
CA ARG A 66 8.28 4.79 -9.30
C ARG A 66 7.41 4.79 -8.05
N ILE A 67 6.14 5.20 -8.17
CA ILE A 67 5.20 5.19 -7.04
C ILE A 67 4.85 3.74 -6.67
N ASN A 68 4.56 2.89 -7.65
CA ASN A 68 4.26 1.48 -7.39
C ASN A 68 5.45 0.76 -6.71
N GLU A 69 6.68 0.96 -7.18
CA GLU A 69 7.89 0.39 -6.59
C GLU A 69 8.13 0.88 -5.15
N MET A 70 7.99 2.18 -4.92
CA MET A 70 8.22 2.76 -3.59
C MET A 70 7.07 2.59 -2.61
N GLN A 71 5.84 2.28 -3.05
CA GLN A 71 4.70 2.08 -2.17
C GLN A 71 4.35 0.60 -1.98
N ASN A 72 4.13 -0.09 -3.10
CA ASN A 72 3.50 -1.40 -3.11
C ASN A 72 4.53 -2.50 -2.84
N TYR A 73 5.80 -2.28 -3.19
CA TYR A 73 6.85 -3.30 -3.08
C TYR A 73 7.89 -3.03 -2.00
N TRP A 74 7.94 -1.83 -1.41
CA TRP A 74 8.91 -1.47 -0.36
C TRP A 74 9.00 -2.56 0.72
N PHE A 75 7.88 -2.89 1.35
CA PHE A 75 7.85 -3.89 2.45
C PHE A 75 7.83 -5.34 1.96
N ILE A 76 7.48 -5.58 0.70
CA ILE A 76 7.28 -6.92 0.15
C ILE A 76 8.58 -7.49 -0.43
N HIS A 77 9.29 -6.70 -1.24
CA HIS A 77 10.47 -7.14 -1.98
C HIS A 77 11.57 -7.79 -1.11
N PRO A 78 11.85 -7.28 0.12
CA PRO A 78 12.85 -7.89 0.98
C PRO A 78 12.57 -9.35 1.34
N PHE A 79 11.31 -9.78 1.44
CA PHE A 79 10.97 -11.17 1.76
C PHE A 79 11.37 -12.17 0.65
N PHE A 80 11.68 -11.69 -0.55
CA PHE A 80 12.03 -12.54 -1.70
C PHE A 80 13.50 -12.39 -2.08
N TYR A 81 13.97 -11.15 -2.10
CA TYR A 81 15.30 -10.83 -2.61
C TYR A 81 16.28 -10.41 -1.51
N GLY A 82 15.79 -10.20 -0.28
CA GLY A 82 16.59 -9.79 0.88
C GLY A 82 16.96 -8.32 0.90
N ASP A 83 16.55 -7.53 -0.08
CA ASP A 83 16.80 -6.09 -0.12
C ASP A 83 15.56 -5.35 -0.62
N TYR A 84 15.57 -4.02 -0.52
CA TYR A 84 14.53 -3.16 -1.09
C TYR A 84 14.49 -3.27 -2.62
N PRO A 85 13.39 -2.83 -3.27
CA PRO A 85 13.33 -2.77 -4.73
C PRO A 85 14.55 -2.05 -5.33
N PRO A 86 15.16 -2.55 -6.42
CA PRO A 86 16.34 -1.94 -7.03
C PRO A 86 16.12 -0.47 -7.40
N LEU A 87 14.97 -0.14 -8.00
CA LEU A 87 14.61 1.24 -8.35
C LEU A 87 14.62 2.14 -7.10
N MET A 88 14.02 1.66 -6.01
CA MET A 88 13.95 2.41 -4.76
C MET A 88 15.35 2.69 -4.21
N ARG A 89 16.21 1.67 -4.24
CA ARG A 89 17.62 1.78 -3.80
C ARG A 89 18.39 2.80 -4.63
N GLU A 90 18.38 2.64 -5.94
CA GLU A 90 19.13 3.49 -6.87
C GLU A 90 18.73 4.96 -6.72
N GLN A 91 17.42 5.21 -6.64
CA GLN A 91 16.89 6.56 -6.54
C GLN A 91 17.22 7.24 -5.22
N ILE A 92 17.05 6.55 -4.08
CA ILE A 92 17.37 7.15 -2.77
C ILE A 92 18.88 7.32 -2.60
N ASP A 93 19.71 6.40 -3.11
CA ASP A 93 21.17 6.54 -3.11
C ASP A 93 21.58 7.77 -3.94
N MET A 94 21.00 7.97 -5.13
CA MET A 94 21.24 9.14 -5.98
C MET A 94 20.87 10.45 -5.27
N LEU A 95 19.65 10.53 -4.73
CA LEU A 95 19.18 11.73 -4.02
C LEU A 95 20.02 12.01 -2.77
N SER A 96 20.43 10.98 -2.04
CA SER A 96 21.31 11.13 -0.87
C SER A 96 22.66 11.75 -1.25
N ARG A 97 23.24 11.39 -2.41
CA ARG A 97 24.47 12.01 -2.93
C ARG A 97 24.25 13.47 -3.32
N GLN A 98 23.11 13.79 -3.94
CA GLN A 98 22.76 15.19 -4.29
C GLN A 98 22.60 16.07 -3.05
N GLU A 99 22.18 15.47 -1.93
CA GLU A 99 22.14 16.13 -0.62
C GLU A 99 23.50 16.13 0.10
N ASN A 100 24.59 15.79 -0.59
CA ASN A 100 25.97 15.71 -0.08
C ASN A 100 26.15 14.76 1.11
N ARG A 101 25.39 13.65 1.16
CA ARG A 101 25.56 12.63 2.20
C ARG A 101 26.66 11.64 1.85
N THR A 102 27.42 11.24 2.86
CA THR A 102 28.39 10.14 2.78
C THR A 102 27.74 8.75 2.92
N VAL A 103 26.52 8.69 3.45
CA VAL A 103 25.73 7.47 3.64
C VAL A 103 24.32 7.68 3.08
N SER A 104 23.77 6.67 2.42
CA SER A 104 22.40 6.71 1.92
C SER A 104 21.38 6.88 3.04
N ARG A 105 20.28 7.58 2.75
CA ARG A 105 19.12 7.66 3.64
C ARG A 105 18.40 6.31 3.77
N LEU A 106 18.53 5.44 2.78
CA LEU A 106 18.00 4.07 2.82
C LEU A 106 19.06 3.14 3.42
N PRO A 107 18.83 2.50 4.58
CA PRO A 107 19.75 1.55 5.19
C PRO A 107 19.99 0.34 4.29
N ARG A 108 21.10 -0.37 4.47
CA ARG A 108 21.39 -1.64 3.79
C ARG A 108 21.20 -2.79 4.76
N PHE A 109 20.58 -3.86 4.30
CA PHE A 109 20.57 -5.12 5.04
C PHE A 109 21.97 -5.74 5.02
N THR A 110 22.43 -6.18 6.18
CA THR A 110 23.59 -7.06 6.34
C THR A 110 23.28 -8.45 5.77
N GLU A 111 24.31 -9.22 5.43
CA GLU A 111 24.09 -10.58 4.89
C GLU A 111 23.28 -11.48 5.83
N LEU A 112 23.45 -11.32 7.15
CA LEU A 112 22.64 -12.02 8.14
C LEU A 112 21.16 -11.60 8.05
N GLU A 113 20.86 -10.31 8.03
CA GLU A 113 19.48 -9.82 7.93
C GLU A 113 18.80 -10.26 6.63
N LYS A 114 19.54 -10.27 5.50
CA LYS A 114 19.04 -10.79 4.22
C LYS A 114 18.63 -12.26 4.34
N LEU A 115 19.42 -13.08 5.04
CA LEU A 115 19.14 -14.49 5.25
C LEU A 115 17.93 -14.70 6.14
N LEU A 116 17.75 -13.87 7.19
CA LEU A 116 16.63 -13.97 8.12
C LEU A 116 15.30 -13.56 7.46
N ILE A 117 15.28 -12.49 6.67
CA ILE A 117 14.02 -11.96 6.12
C ILE A 117 13.50 -12.81 4.94
N LYS A 118 14.40 -13.42 4.15
CA LYS A 118 14.00 -14.22 2.98
C LYS A 118 13.11 -15.39 3.37
N GLY A 119 11.96 -15.51 2.71
CA GLY A 119 11.05 -16.64 2.86
C GLY A 119 10.21 -16.63 4.14
N ALA A 120 10.23 -15.55 4.93
CA ALA A 120 9.51 -15.44 6.20
C ALA A 120 7.98 -15.30 6.06
N ILE A 121 7.41 -15.36 4.85
CA ILE A 121 5.97 -15.27 4.62
C ILE A 121 5.45 -16.37 3.67
N ASP A 122 4.27 -16.88 3.99
CA ASP A 122 3.54 -17.89 3.24
C ASP A 122 2.58 -17.27 2.21
N PHE A 123 2.04 -16.09 2.50
CA PHE A 123 1.09 -15.38 1.64
C PHE A 123 1.17 -13.85 1.82
N PHE A 124 0.52 -13.11 0.92
CA PHE A 124 0.37 -11.66 1.02
C PHE A 124 -1.02 -11.26 1.49
N GLY A 125 -1.08 -10.34 2.44
CA GLY A 125 -2.28 -9.56 2.69
C GLY A 125 -2.30 -8.31 1.81
N VAL A 126 -3.43 -8.01 1.20
CA VAL A 126 -3.63 -6.79 0.40
C VAL A 126 -4.80 -5.99 0.98
N ASN A 127 -4.52 -4.74 1.34
CA ASN A 127 -5.55 -3.75 1.62
C ASN A 127 -5.65 -2.81 0.42
N TYR A 128 -6.80 -2.77 -0.23
CA TYR A 128 -7.03 -1.92 -1.41
C TYR A 128 -8.27 -1.06 -1.22
N TYR A 129 -8.15 0.20 -1.62
CA TYR A 129 -9.24 1.17 -1.51
C TYR A 129 -9.29 2.18 -2.65
N ILE A 130 -8.18 2.35 -3.38
CA ILE A 130 -8.05 3.45 -4.31
C ILE A 130 -6.98 3.18 -5.36
N THR A 131 -7.23 3.67 -6.57
CA THR A 131 -6.21 3.86 -7.61
C THR A 131 -5.84 5.34 -7.72
N LEU A 132 -4.56 5.59 -7.86
CA LEU A 132 -4.00 6.92 -8.06
C LEU A 132 -3.60 7.12 -9.52
N VAL A 133 -3.52 8.38 -9.92
CA VAL A 133 -2.91 8.81 -11.18
C VAL A 133 -1.61 9.54 -10.88
N ALA A 134 -0.54 9.14 -11.54
CA ALA A 134 0.79 9.69 -11.34
C ALA A 134 0.97 11.01 -12.10
N LYS A 135 1.65 11.94 -11.45
CA LYS A 135 2.22 13.14 -12.09
C LYS A 135 3.67 13.33 -11.69
N PRO A 136 4.51 13.92 -12.57
CA PRO A 136 5.88 14.26 -12.20
C PRO A 136 5.90 15.19 -10.98
N TYR A 137 6.81 14.93 -10.04
CA TYR A 137 7.02 15.82 -8.91
C TYR A 137 8.11 16.84 -9.26
N THR A 138 7.69 18.04 -9.64
CA THR A 138 8.59 19.11 -10.12
C THR A 138 9.09 20.03 -9.00
N THR A 139 8.59 19.86 -7.77
CA THR A 139 8.98 20.68 -6.62
C THR A 139 10.11 20.02 -5.84
N TYR A 140 11.34 20.51 -5.99
CA TYR A 140 12.51 20.02 -5.24
C TYR A 140 12.50 20.53 -3.80
N SER A 141 11.63 20.00 -2.95
CA SER A 141 11.66 20.29 -1.51
C SER A 141 11.23 19.11 -0.67
N THR A 142 12.16 18.65 0.18
CA THR A 142 11.91 17.66 1.25
C THR A 142 11.01 18.22 2.36
N ALA A 143 10.78 19.54 2.41
CA ALA A 143 10.06 20.21 3.50
C ALA A 143 8.54 20.07 3.44
N LYS A 144 7.96 19.81 2.26
CA LYS A 144 6.49 19.69 2.08
C LYS A 144 6.01 18.25 1.96
N ASN A 145 6.73 17.40 1.23
CA ASN A 145 6.39 15.99 1.08
C ASN A 145 7.62 15.14 0.72
N TRP A 146 8.26 14.56 1.73
CA TRP A 146 9.47 13.76 1.58
C TRP A 146 9.29 12.53 0.70
N TYR A 147 8.13 11.88 0.76
CA TYR A 147 7.84 10.66 0.01
C TYR A 147 7.77 10.95 -1.48
N ASN A 148 7.01 11.98 -1.86
CA ASN A 148 6.91 12.40 -3.26
C ASN A 148 8.27 12.86 -3.83
N PHE A 149 9.08 13.50 -2.98
CA PHE A 149 10.45 13.87 -3.34
C PHE A 149 11.30 12.63 -3.60
N ASP A 150 11.27 11.63 -2.70
CA ASP A 150 12.02 10.39 -2.90
C ASP A 150 11.53 9.61 -4.12
N CYS A 151 10.23 9.61 -4.41
CA CYS A 151 9.65 9.00 -5.61
C CYS A 151 9.91 9.82 -6.89
N MET A 152 10.25 11.11 -6.78
CA MET A 152 10.24 12.06 -7.91
C MET A 152 8.92 12.00 -8.71
N ALA A 153 7.83 11.75 -7.99
CA ALA A 153 6.49 11.51 -8.51
C ALA A 153 5.47 11.77 -7.39
N ALA A 154 4.26 12.15 -7.77
CA ALA A 154 3.15 12.30 -6.84
C ALA A 154 1.91 11.60 -7.40
N GLY A 155 1.19 10.89 -6.53
CA GLY A 155 -0.13 10.36 -6.86
C GLY A 155 -1.21 11.40 -6.56
N THR A 156 -2.19 11.51 -7.45
CA THR A 156 -3.45 12.22 -7.22
C THR A 156 -4.62 11.28 -7.43
N TYR A 157 -5.80 11.69 -6.98
CA TYR A 157 -7.01 10.92 -7.23
C TYR A 157 -7.33 10.85 -8.71
N LEU A 158 -7.89 9.72 -9.15
CA LEU A 158 -8.55 9.64 -10.44
C LEU A 158 -9.72 10.64 -10.51
N PRO A 159 -10.05 11.15 -11.71
CA PRO A 159 -11.27 11.94 -11.93
C PRO A 159 -12.52 11.20 -11.43
N GLU A 160 -13.50 11.92 -10.86
CA GLU A 160 -14.69 11.29 -10.24
C GLU A 160 -15.65 10.65 -11.25
N ASP A 161 -15.58 11.06 -12.51
CA ASP A 161 -16.28 10.41 -13.62
C ASP A 161 -15.65 9.07 -14.01
N VAL A 162 -14.36 8.87 -13.71
CA VAL A 162 -13.63 7.61 -13.93
C VAL A 162 -13.70 6.71 -12.70
N ALA A 163 -13.50 7.27 -11.51
CA ALA A 163 -13.54 6.56 -10.24
C ALA A 163 -14.41 7.34 -9.24
N PRO A 164 -15.74 7.11 -9.24
CA PRO A 164 -16.66 7.78 -8.34
C PRO A 164 -16.26 7.62 -6.88
N ARG A 165 -16.53 8.64 -6.06
CA ARG A 165 -16.24 8.67 -4.62
C ARG A 165 -17.48 9.12 -3.86
N VAL A 166 -17.62 8.69 -2.60
CA VAL A 166 -18.61 9.32 -1.73
C VAL A 166 -18.21 10.77 -1.43
N PRO A 167 -19.17 11.70 -1.27
CA PRO A 167 -18.88 13.09 -0.92
C PRO A 167 -18.00 13.19 0.34
N GLY A 168 -16.87 13.88 0.25
CA GLY A 168 -15.91 14.03 1.37
C GLY A 168 -15.06 12.79 1.67
N GLY A 169 -15.26 11.69 0.94
CA GLY A 169 -14.48 10.45 1.08
C GLY A 169 -13.22 10.44 0.21
N TRP A 170 -12.23 9.66 0.65
CA TRP A 170 -11.00 9.42 -0.11
C TRP A 170 -11.04 8.12 -0.93
N VAL A 171 -11.92 7.17 -0.58
CA VAL A 171 -12.06 5.87 -1.26
C VAL A 171 -12.73 6.06 -2.63
N GLY A 172 -12.05 5.64 -3.70
CA GLY A 172 -12.55 5.69 -5.08
C GLY A 172 -12.91 4.32 -5.62
N ASN A 173 -14.08 4.24 -6.27
CA ASN A 173 -14.54 3.02 -6.92
C ASN A 173 -13.79 2.81 -8.24
N TYR A 174 -12.74 1.99 -8.22
CA TYR A 174 -11.98 1.61 -9.41
C TYR A 174 -11.47 0.17 -9.28
N ALA A 175 -12.29 -0.80 -9.68
CA ALA A 175 -12.02 -2.22 -9.47
C ALA A 175 -10.91 -2.77 -10.38
N GLU A 176 -10.72 -2.19 -11.57
CA GLU A 176 -9.64 -2.56 -12.50
C GLU A 176 -8.26 -2.34 -11.88
N GLY A 177 -8.12 -1.32 -11.04
CA GLY A 177 -6.87 -1.07 -10.31
C GLY A 177 -6.57 -2.14 -9.25
N LEU A 178 -7.60 -2.68 -8.59
CA LEU A 178 -7.42 -3.84 -7.70
C LEU A 178 -6.91 -5.02 -8.51
N ARG A 179 -7.58 -5.37 -9.62
CA ARG A 179 -7.15 -6.47 -10.50
C ARG A 179 -5.71 -6.28 -10.97
N ALA A 180 -5.36 -5.08 -11.45
CA ALA A 180 -4.00 -4.78 -11.91
C ALA A 180 -2.97 -4.99 -10.79
N SER A 181 -3.24 -4.50 -9.58
CA SER A 181 -2.35 -4.71 -8.43
C SER A 181 -2.21 -6.18 -8.05
N LEU A 182 -3.30 -6.97 -8.05
CA LEU A 182 -3.26 -8.39 -7.72
C LEU A 182 -2.44 -9.18 -8.75
N VAL A 183 -2.67 -8.90 -10.03
CA VAL A 183 -1.96 -9.54 -11.14
C VAL A 183 -0.47 -9.21 -11.08
N ASP A 184 -0.10 -7.94 -10.92
CA ASP A 184 1.30 -7.55 -10.85
C ASP A 184 2.04 -8.18 -9.65
N LEU A 185 1.45 -8.13 -8.45
CA LEU A 185 2.02 -8.77 -7.25
C LEU A 185 2.23 -10.27 -7.46
N TYR A 186 1.21 -10.96 -7.97
CA TYR A 186 1.28 -12.40 -8.17
C TYR A 186 2.30 -12.77 -9.25
N ARG A 187 2.37 -12.01 -10.35
CA ARG A 187 3.37 -12.23 -11.41
C ARG A 187 4.80 -12.06 -10.88
N ARG A 188 5.04 -11.06 -10.02
CA ARG A 188 6.36 -10.79 -9.45
C ARG A 188 6.82 -11.84 -8.45
N TYR A 189 5.95 -12.21 -7.51
CA TYR A 189 6.38 -12.92 -6.31
C TYR A 189 5.83 -14.34 -6.18
N LYS A 190 4.79 -14.70 -6.97
CA LYS A 190 4.22 -16.05 -7.05
C LYS A 190 3.83 -16.64 -5.69
N LYS A 191 3.30 -15.80 -4.79
CA LYS A 191 2.68 -16.25 -3.53
C LYS A 191 1.17 -16.05 -3.56
N PRO A 192 0.40 -16.90 -2.85
CA PRO A 192 -1.03 -16.69 -2.66
C PRO A 192 -1.33 -15.31 -2.05
N ILE A 193 -2.46 -14.73 -2.42
CA ILE A 193 -2.90 -13.41 -1.94
C ILE A 193 -4.22 -13.53 -1.18
N LEU A 194 -4.29 -12.96 0.00
CA LEU A 194 -5.50 -12.72 0.77
C LEU A 194 -5.82 -11.22 0.69
N ILE A 195 -6.99 -10.85 0.17
CA ILE A 195 -7.45 -9.46 0.30
C ILE A 195 -7.90 -9.29 1.74
N THR A 196 -7.09 -8.63 2.56
CA THR A 196 -7.31 -8.48 4.01
C THR A 196 -8.19 -7.28 4.34
N GLU A 197 -8.26 -6.28 3.46
CA GLU A 197 -9.28 -5.25 3.55
C GLU A 197 -9.65 -4.72 2.16
N ASN A 198 -10.95 -4.62 1.87
CA ASN A 198 -11.50 -3.83 0.78
C ASN A 198 -12.92 -3.38 1.14
N GLY A 199 -13.26 -2.13 0.83
CA GLY A 199 -14.57 -1.61 1.20
C GLY A 199 -14.72 -0.13 0.92
N ALA A 200 -15.94 0.36 1.16
CA ALA A 200 -16.32 1.74 0.92
C ALA A 200 -17.15 2.28 2.09
N MET A 201 -17.01 3.58 2.34
CA MET A 201 -17.88 4.34 3.23
C MET A 201 -19.31 4.37 2.69
N ASP A 202 -20.28 4.52 3.59
CA ASP A 202 -21.67 4.79 3.20
C ASP A 202 -21.73 6.17 2.53
N SER A 203 -22.57 6.29 1.50
CA SER A 203 -22.90 7.57 0.88
C SER A 203 -23.69 8.51 1.79
N GLN A 204 -24.27 7.98 2.88
CA GLN A 204 -25.08 8.74 3.83
C GLN A 204 -24.21 9.38 4.92
N PRO A 205 -24.28 10.71 5.12
CA PRO A 205 -23.41 11.43 6.05
C PRO A 205 -23.77 11.23 7.53
N THR A 206 -24.91 10.62 7.87
CA THR A 206 -25.39 10.54 9.25
C THR A 206 -25.74 9.13 9.68
N ALA A 207 -24.91 8.54 10.54
CA ALA A 207 -25.22 7.30 11.24
C ALA A 207 -26.57 7.42 11.99
N GLY A 208 -27.48 6.46 11.76
CA GLY A 208 -28.69 6.27 12.58
C GLY A 208 -29.99 6.93 12.09
N VAL A 209 -30.00 7.64 10.96
CA VAL A 209 -31.24 8.22 10.39
C VAL A 209 -31.59 7.50 9.10
N TYR A 210 -32.48 6.50 9.19
CA TYR A 210 -32.94 5.71 8.04
C TYR A 210 -34.48 5.66 7.99
N PRO A 211 -35.17 6.79 7.72
CA PRO A 211 -36.63 6.83 7.71
C PRO A 211 -37.29 5.88 6.70
N GLU A 212 -36.57 5.46 5.65
CA GLU A 212 -37.06 4.52 4.62
C GLU A 212 -36.16 3.27 4.45
N GLY A 213 -35.28 2.99 5.42
CA GLY A 213 -34.24 1.95 5.33
C GLY A 213 -32.87 2.47 4.86
N ARG A 214 -31.83 1.61 4.95
CA ARG A 214 -30.46 1.95 4.53
C ARG A 214 -30.37 1.87 3.00
N ASN A 215 -30.18 3.00 2.33
CA ASN A 215 -29.95 3.06 0.89
C ASN A 215 -28.44 3.17 0.59
N ASP A 216 -27.77 2.02 0.54
CA ASP A 216 -26.30 1.90 0.46
C ASP A 216 -25.82 1.46 -0.94
N VAL A 217 -26.39 2.08 -1.97
CA VAL A 217 -26.16 1.70 -3.38
C VAL A 217 -24.69 1.85 -3.79
N TYR A 218 -24.00 2.88 -3.30
CA TYR A 218 -22.59 3.09 -3.62
C TYR A 218 -21.73 1.91 -3.13
N ARG A 219 -21.87 1.51 -1.87
CA ARG A 219 -21.10 0.41 -1.29
C ARG A 219 -21.45 -0.93 -1.94
N ILE A 220 -22.73 -1.18 -2.22
CA ILE A 220 -23.17 -2.38 -2.94
C ILE A 220 -22.49 -2.47 -4.31
N ASN A 221 -22.51 -1.38 -5.09
CA ASN A 221 -21.87 -1.34 -6.40
C ASN A 221 -20.35 -1.50 -6.30
N TYR A 222 -19.71 -0.78 -5.37
CA TYR A 222 -18.28 -0.89 -5.10
C TYR A 222 -17.86 -2.34 -4.89
N LEU A 223 -18.52 -3.05 -3.96
CA LEU A 223 -18.19 -4.45 -3.65
C LEU A 223 -18.45 -5.37 -4.82
N LYS A 224 -19.59 -5.19 -5.50
CA LYS A 224 -19.95 -6.01 -6.66
C LYS A 224 -18.87 -5.91 -7.74
N GLU A 225 -18.40 -4.70 -8.02
CA GLU A 225 -17.35 -4.45 -9.01
C GLU A 225 -16.00 -5.03 -8.55
N HIS A 226 -15.59 -4.79 -7.30
CA HIS A 226 -14.30 -5.27 -6.78
C HIS A 226 -14.24 -6.79 -6.63
N VAL A 227 -15.29 -7.43 -6.13
CA VAL A 227 -15.38 -8.91 -6.08
C VAL A 227 -15.39 -9.50 -7.49
N THR A 228 -16.05 -8.85 -8.44
CA THR A 228 -16.00 -9.26 -9.86
C THR A 228 -14.58 -9.16 -10.40
N ALA A 229 -13.84 -8.09 -10.10
CA ALA A 229 -12.45 -7.92 -10.50
C ALA A 229 -11.52 -8.98 -9.89
N VAL A 230 -11.73 -9.35 -8.62
CA VAL A 230 -11.02 -10.46 -7.96
C VAL A 230 -11.33 -11.79 -8.66
N ALA A 231 -12.60 -12.07 -8.95
CA ALA A 231 -12.99 -13.29 -9.66
C ALA A 231 -12.36 -13.38 -11.06
N LYS A 232 -12.23 -12.24 -11.76
CA LYS A 232 -11.51 -12.16 -13.03
C LYS A 232 -10.00 -12.40 -12.85
N ALA A 233 -9.36 -11.81 -11.85
CA ALA A 233 -7.96 -12.07 -11.53
C ALA A 233 -7.68 -13.57 -11.33
N MET A 234 -8.59 -14.27 -10.64
CA MET A 234 -8.49 -15.72 -10.43
C MET A 234 -8.68 -16.52 -11.73
N LYS A 235 -9.71 -16.21 -12.53
CA LYS A 235 -10.13 -17.04 -13.67
C LYS A 235 -9.42 -16.74 -14.98
N GLU A 236 -9.03 -15.49 -15.17
CA GLU A 236 -8.49 -14.98 -16.43
C GLU A 236 -6.99 -14.68 -16.35
N ASP A 237 -6.45 -14.37 -15.16
CA ASP A 237 -5.04 -14.01 -14.97
C ASP A 237 -4.25 -15.01 -14.12
N ASP A 238 -4.87 -16.14 -13.74
CA ASP A 238 -4.29 -17.22 -12.93
C ASP A 238 -3.70 -16.75 -11.59
N VAL A 239 -4.32 -15.74 -10.96
CA VAL A 239 -3.91 -15.26 -9.64
C VAL A 239 -4.45 -16.17 -8.54
N ASP A 240 -3.56 -16.68 -7.69
CA ASP A 240 -3.93 -17.50 -6.53
C ASP A 240 -4.47 -16.62 -5.39
N ILE A 241 -5.80 -16.48 -5.32
CA ILE A 241 -6.50 -15.75 -4.28
C ILE A 241 -6.99 -16.72 -3.19
N MET A 242 -6.51 -16.51 -1.97
CA MET A 242 -6.89 -17.30 -0.79
C MET A 242 -8.26 -16.92 -0.22
N GLY A 243 -8.64 -15.66 -0.37
CA GLY A 243 -9.86 -15.13 0.22
C GLY A 243 -9.98 -13.62 0.09
N TYR A 244 -11.11 -13.11 0.58
CA TYR A 244 -11.46 -11.69 0.56
C TYR A 244 -12.19 -11.35 1.87
N THR A 245 -11.74 -10.32 2.56
CA THR A 245 -12.39 -9.77 3.76
C THR A 245 -12.76 -8.31 3.55
N ASP A 246 -14.04 -8.02 3.74
CA ASP A 246 -14.60 -6.67 3.70
C ASP A 246 -14.30 -5.89 5.00
N ASP A 247 -14.20 -4.56 4.91
CA ASP A 247 -13.93 -3.68 6.07
C ASP A 247 -15.17 -2.89 6.55
N PHE A 248 -16.39 -3.41 6.43
CA PHE A 248 -17.61 -2.61 6.67
C PHE A 248 -17.71 -2.01 8.07
N ARG A 249 -17.34 -2.76 9.12
CA ARG A 249 -17.56 -2.31 10.51
C ARG A 249 -16.68 -1.13 10.91
N ARG A 250 -15.48 -1.06 10.35
CA ARG A 250 -14.48 -0.06 10.75
C ARG A 250 -14.81 1.32 10.20
N PHE A 251 -15.42 1.40 9.02
CA PHE A 251 -15.84 2.67 8.45
C PHE A 251 -17.00 3.32 9.21
N ASP A 252 -18.01 2.53 9.60
CA ASP A 252 -19.14 3.02 10.38
C ASP A 252 -18.65 3.54 11.76
N GLU A 253 -17.76 2.81 12.44
CA GLU A 253 -17.13 3.24 13.71
C GLU A 253 -16.22 4.48 13.56
N MET A 254 -15.51 4.62 12.44
CA MET A 254 -14.68 5.81 12.18
C MET A 254 -15.52 7.07 12.00
N MET A 255 -16.69 6.97 11.36
CA MET A 255 -17.60 8.10 11.15
C MET A 255 -18.32 8.53 12.44
N GLU A 256 -18.52 7.61 13.39
CA GLU A 256 -19.01 7.97 14.73
C GLU A 256 -17.96 8.74 15.53
N ASN A 257 -16.68 8.36 15.41
CA ASN A 257 -15.58 8.98 16.15
C ASN A 257 -15.09 10.31 15.57
N THR A 258 -15.38 10.64 14.31
CA THR A 258 -15.04 11.94 13.70
C THR A 258 -16.02 13.06 14.06
N LYS A 259 -17.15 12.77 14.72
CA LYS A 259 -18.08 13.79 15.24
C LYS A 259 -17.57 14.55 16.48
N TYR A 260 -16.40 14.18 17.02
CA TYR A 260 -15.82 14.79 18.23
C TYR A 260 -14.43 15.43 18.02
N ARG A 261 -14.14 15.96 16.83
CA ARG A 261 -12.92 16.76 16.59
C ARG A 261 -13.20 18.08 15.90
#